data_AF-A0AAN1D2N2-F1
#
_entry.id   AF-A0AAN1D2N2-F1
#
_cell.length_a   1.000
_cell.length_b   1.000
_cell.length_c   1.000
_cell.angle_alpha   90.00
_cell.angle_beta   90.00
_cell.angle_gamma   90.00
#
_symmetry.space_group_name_H-M   'P 1'
#
loop_
_entity.id
_entity.type
_entity.pdbx_description
1 polymer ?
#
loop_
_entity_poly.entity_id
_entity_poly.type
_entity_poly.pdbx_seq_one_letter_code
_entity_poly.pdbx_strand_id
1 'polypeptide(L)'
;MTQFWSEIAPQAYFWFKAFHIIGVVVWFAGLFYLVRLFVYHAEAEKEPEPARSILKKQYELMEKRLYNIITQPGMFVTVAMAIAVISTEPGVLKAWWLHAKLALVVLLLVYHFFCGRIMRKLAEGTCTWTGQQFRALNEAPTLLLVTIVMLAVFKNSLPLNWTGGLILALIVFMAVAIQLYAKKRRKDQEKLREAQSQVATSNP
;
A
#
# COMPACT_ATOMS: atom_id res chain seq x y z
N MET A 1 -35.14 8.69 -28.75
CA MET A 1 -33.73 9.05 -28.46
C MET A 1 -33.53 9.43 -27.00
N THR A 2 -34.44 10.17 -26.35
CA THR A 2 -34.38 10.52 -24.92
C THR A 2 -34.52 9.32 -23.96
N GLN A 3 -35.28 8.29 -24.32
CA GLN A 3 -35.48 7.09 -23.50
C GLN A 3 -34.22 6.20 -23.40
N PHE A 4 -33.47 6.05 -24.49
CA PHE A 4 -32.21 5.29 -24.53
C PHE A 4 -31.13 5.90 -23.62
N TRP A 5 -30.98 7.23 -23.64
CA TRP A 5 -30.04 7.92 -22.74
C TRP A 5 -30.49 7.90 -21.28
N SER A 6 -31.80 7.88 -21.02
CA SER A 6 -32.35 7.78 -19.66
C SER A 6 -32.12 6.41 -19.00
N GLU A 7 -32.01 5.34 -19.79
CA GLU A 7 -31.70 3.98 -19.31
C GLU A 7 -30.19 3.72 -19.13
N ILE A 8 -29.34 4.43 -19.87
CA ILE A 8 -27.87 4.26 -19.83
C ILE A 8 -27.24 5.02 -18.67
N ALA A 9 -27.78 6.18 -18.27
CA ALA A 9 -27.19 7.00 -17.21
C ALA A 9 -27.08 6.27 -15.84
N PRO A 10 -28.08 5.48 -15.38
CA PRO A 10 -27.96 4.66 -14.18
C PRO A 10 -26.93 3.52 -14.33
N GLN A 11 -26.85 2.92 -15.52
CA GLN A 11 -25.89 1.84 -15.82
C GLN A 11 -24.45 2.36 -15.78
N ALA A 12 -24.20 3.56 -16.31
CA ALA A 12 -22.88 4.18 -16.36
C ALA A 12 -22.29 4.40 -14.95
N TYR A 13 -23.11 4.78 -13.98
CA TYR A 13 -22.70 4.89 -12.58
C TYR A 13 -22.14 3.57 -12.02
N PHE A 14 -22.82 2.44 -12.28
CA PHE A 14 -22.36 1.13 -11.83
C PHE A 14 -21.07 0.71 -12.51
N TRP A 15 -20.92 0.98 -13.81
CA TRP A 15 -19.68 0.74 -14.53
C TRP A 15 -18.51 1.55 -13.97
N PHE A 16 -18.67 2.87 -13.80
CA PHE A 16 -17.62 3.71 -13.23
C PHE A 16 -17.26 3.26 -11.82
N LYS A 17 -18.25 2.91 -10.99
CA LYS A 17 -18.01 2.39 -9.65
C LYS A 17 -17.25 1.06 -9.68
N ALA A 18 -17.62 0.13 -10.56
CA ALA A 18 -16.94 -1.15 -10.71
C ALA A 18 -15.48 -0.97 -11.14
N PHE A 19 -15.23 -0.17 -12.18
CA PHE A 19 -13.86 0.11 -12.64
C PHE A 19 -13.05 0.91 -11.61
N HIS A 20 -13.68 1.80 -10.84
CA HIS A 20 -13.03 2.47 -9.72
C HIS A 20 -12.54 1.45 -8.69
N ILE A 21 -13.39 0.50 -8.27
CA ILE A 21 -13.01 -0.53 -7.30
C ILE A 21 -11.87 -1.41 -7.85
N ILE A 22 -11.96 -1.84 -9.11
CA ILE A 22 -10.90 -2.61 -9.77
C ILE A 22 -9.59 -1.81 -9.76
N GLY A 23 -9.65 -0.53 -10.15
CA GLY A 23 -8.51 0.38 -10.11
C GLY A 23 -7.90 0.48 -8.72
N VAL A 24 -8.71 0.64 -7.68
CA VAL A 24 -8.25 0.73 -6.28
C VAL A 24 -7.50 -0.54 -5.90
N VAL A 25 -8.06 -1.72 -6.20
CA VAL A 25 -7.42 -3.01 -5.88
C VAL A 25 -6.07 -3.12 -6.59
N VAL A 26 -6.02 -2.84 -7.89
CA VAL A 26 -4.77 -2.89 -8.68
C VAL A 26 -3.74 -1.89 -8.15
N TRP A 27 -4.17 -0.68 -7.83
CA TRP A 27 -3.30 0.38 -7.35
C TRP A 27 -2.69 0.04 -5.98
N PHE A 28 -3.51 -0.36 -5.02
CA PHE A 28 -3.02 -0.72 -3.68
C PHE A 28 -2.18 -1.99 -3.69
N ALA A 29 -2.54 -3.00 -4.50
CA ALA A 29 -1.69 -4.19 -4.69
C ALA A 29 -0.30 -3.81 -5.19
N GLY A 30 -0.23 -2.88 -6.17
CA GLY A 30 1.01 -2.31 -6.66
C GLY A 30 1.82 -1.61 -5.56
N LEU A 31 1.19 -0.70 -4.80
CA LEU A 31 1.86 0.06 -3.73
C LEU A 31 2.39 -0.84 -2.61
N PHE A 32 1.61 -1.84 -2.15
CA PHE A 32 2.05 -2.80 -1.13
C PHE A 32 3.25 -3.61 -1.59
N TYR A 33 3.23 -4.09 -2.84
CA TYR A 33 4.31 -4.91 -3.34
C TYR A 33 5.56 -4.07 -3.67
N LEU A 34 5.38 -2.83 -4.13
CA LEU A 34 6.47 -1.94 -4.50
C LEU A 34 7.35 -1.58 -3.31
N VAL A 35 6.76 -1.17 -2.19
CA VAL A 35 7.58 -0.78 -1.01
C VAL A 35 8.26 -1.98 -0.39
N ARG A 36 7.65 -3.18 -0.51
CA ARG A 36 8.30 -4.43 -0.14
C ARG A 36 9.52 -4.73 -1.01
N LEU A 37 9.47 -4.45 -2.31
CA LEU A 37 10.65 -4.56 -3.18
C LEU A 37 11.77 -3.60 -2.74
N PHE A 38 11.43 -2.36 -2.33
CA PHE A 38 12.44 -1.43 -1.81
C PHE A 38 13.17 -1.95 -0.57
N VAL A 39 12.48 -2.68 0.33
CA VAL A 39 13.13 -3.35 1.47
C VAL A 39 14.15 -4.36 0.97
N TYR A 40 13.77 -5.23 0.03
CA TYR A 40 14.65 -6.27 -0.49
C TYR A 40 15.81 -5.70 -1.31
N HIS A 41 15.58 -4.65 -2.07
CA HIS A 41 16.62 -3.92 -2.79
C HIS A 41 17.66 -3.35 -1.81
N ALA A 42 17.21 -2.66 -0.75
CA ALA A 42 18.11 -2.12 0.27
C ALA A 42 18.86 -3.18 1.09
N GLU A 43 18.28 -4.38 1.23
CA GLU A 43 18.94 -5.53 1.85
C GLU A 43 19.97 -6.16 0.91
N ALA A 44 19.66 -6.28 -0.39
CA ALA A 44 20.56 -6.82 -1.40
C ALA A 44 21.83 -5.98 -1.60
N GLU A 45 21.78 -4.68 -1.37
CA GLU A 45 22.96 -3.81 -1.42
C GLU A 45 24.04 -4.19 -0.38
N LYS A 46 23.65 -4.94 0.67
CA LYS A 46 24.55 -5.42 1.74
C LYS A 46 25.14 -6.80 1.48
N GLU A 47 24.68 -7.50 0.44
CA GLU A 47 25.20 -8.82 0.09
C GLU A 47 26.60 -8.71 -0.53
N PRO A 48 27.46 -9.74 -0.42
CA PRO A 48 28.73 -9.78 -1.12
C PRO A 48 28.55 -9.96 -2.64
N GLU A 49 29.57 -9.59 -3.41
CA GLU A 49 29.58 -9.92 -4.84
C GLU A 49 29.75 -11.43 -5.06
N PRO A 50 29.12 -12.03 -6.09
CA PRO A 50 28.35 -11.38 -7.17
C PRO A 50 26.85 -11.20 -6.87
N ALA A 51 26.37 -11.63 -5.70
CA ALA A 51 24.94 -11.65 -5.39
C ALA A 51 24.32 -10.24 -5.41
N ARG A 52 25.03 -9.24 -4.87
CA ARG A 52 24.60 -7.84 -4.85
C ARG A 52 24.21 -7.31 -6.24
N SER A 53 25.14 -7.40 -7.20
CA SER A 53 24.94 -6.84 -8.54
C SER A 53 23.81 -7.54 -9.31
N ILE A 54 23.66 -8.86 -9.15
CA ILE A 54 22.59 -9.65 -9.76
C ILE A 54 21.22 -9.26 -9.18
N LEU A 55 21.11 -9.23 -7.85
CA LEU A 55 19.86 -8.92 -7.16
C LEU A 55 19.42 -7.48 -7.41
N LYS A 56 20.35 -6.52 -7.35
CA LYS A 56 20.08 -5.11 -7.64
C LYS A 56 19.43 -4.94 -9.02
N LYS A 57 20.06 -5.50 -10.07
CA LYS A 57 19.54 -5.43 -11.44
C LYS A 57 18.14 -6.05 -11.56
N GLN A 58 17.90 -7.13 -10.84
CA GLN A 58 16.59 -7.79 -10.84
C GLN A 58 15.52 -6.96 -10.12
N TYR A 59 15.84 -6.39 -8.96
CA TYR A 59 14.90 -5.56 -8.21
C TYR A 59 14.56 -4.26 -8.95
N GLU A 60 15.54 -3.59 -9.54
CA GLU A 60 15.30 -2.42 -10.39
C GLU A 60 14.32 -2.72 -11.53
N LEU A 61 14.47 -3.88 -12.17
CA LEU A 61 13.56 -4.32 -13.24
C LEU A 61 12.14 -4.55 -12.71
N MET A 62 12.02 -5.27 -11.58
CA MET A 62 10.73 -5.60 -10.97
C MET A 62 10.01 -4.34 -10.49
N GLU A 63 10.70 -3.43 -9.81
CA GLU A 63 10.16 -2.16 -9.34
C GLU A 63 9.68 -1.30 -10.50
N LYS A 64 10.49 -1.14 -11.54
CA LYS A 64 10.15 -0.32 -12.71
C LYS A 64 8.94 -0.88 -13.46
N ARG A 65 8.86 -2.20 -13.64
CA ARG A 65 7.72 -2.85 -14.28
C ARG A 65 6.47 -2.71 -13.43
N LEU A 66 6.56 -3.00 -12.14
CA LEU A 66 5.44 -2.90 -11.22
C LEU A 66 4.88 -1.47 -11.14
N TYR A 67 5.76 -0.48 -11.02
CA TYR A 67 5.33 0.91 -10.93
C TYR A 67 4.69 1.40 -12.22
N ASN A 68 5.32 1.16 -13.38
CA ASN A 68 4.85 1.72 -14.65
C ASN A 68 3.72 0.93 -15.31
N ILE A 69 3.66 -0.40 -15.13
CA ILE A 69 2.69 -1.26 -15.83
C ILE A 69 1.45 -1.51 -14.97
N ILE A 70 1.60 -1.57 -13.63
CA ILE A 70 0.50 -1.95 -12.74
C ILE A 70 0.05 -0.75 -11.90
N THR A 71 0.99 -0.16 -11.16
CA THR A 71 0.65 0.84 -10.13
C THR A 71 0.19 2.17 -10.73
N GLN A 72 0.88 2.66 -11.76
CA GLN A 72 0.53 3.90 -12.47
C GLN A 72 -0.82 3.78 -13.20
N PRO A 73 -1.08 2.76 -14.05
CA PRO A 73 -2.39 2.60 -14.69
C PRO A 73 -3.51 2.38 -13.67
N GLY A 74 -3.27 1.61 -12.60
CA GLY A 74 -4.24 1.43 -11.52
C GLY A 74 -4.63 2.76 -10.86
N MET A 75 -3.67 3.63 -10.60
CA MET A 75 -3.91 4.98 -10.09
C MET A 75 -4.76 5.81 -11.05
N PHE A 76 -4.38 5.85 -12.34
CA PHE A 76 -5.12 6.61 -13.35
C PHE A 76 -6.57 6.14 -13.48
N VAL A 77 -6.80 4.83 -13.57
CA VAL A 77 -8.16 4.26 -13.62
C VAL A 77 -8.93 4.62 -12.35
N THR A 78 -8.32 4.48 -11.18
CA THR A 78 -8.97 4.83 -9.90
C THR A 78 -9.45 6.27 -9.88
N VAL A 79 -8.57 7.22 -10.21
CA VAL A 79 -8.86 8.65 -10.13
C VAL A 79 -9.85 9.07 -11.22
N ALA A 80 -9.64 8.62 -12.47
CA ALA A 80 -10.54 8.94 -13.58
C ALA A 80 -11.96 8.41 -13.31
N MET A 81 -12.09 7.18 -12.83
CA MET A 81 -13.39 6.61 -12.51
C MET A 81 -14.02 7.26 -11.27
N ALA A 82 -13.22 7.70 -10.28
CA ALA A 82 -13.75 8.47 -9.15
C ALA A 82 -14.38 9.79 -9.61
N ILE A 83 -13.70 10.52 -10.51
CA ILE A 83 -14.22 11.75 -11.10
C ILE A 83 -15.51 11.44 -11.89
N ALA A 84 -15.51 10.38 -12.71
CA ALA A 84 -16.68 9.98 -13.47
C ALA A 84 -17.89 9.65 -12.57
N VAL A 85 -17.69 8.94 -11.45
CA VAL A 85 -18.75 8.67 -10.46
C VAL A 85 -19.28 9.98 -9.86
N ILE A 86 -18.41 10.92 -9.46
CA ILE A 86 -18.83 12.20 -8.87
C ILE A 86 -19.63 13.03 -9.90
N SER A 87 -19.24 13.01 -11.17
CA SER A 87 -19.96 13.72 -12.25
C SER A 87 -21.38 13.19 -12.47
N THR A 88 -21.64 11.91 -12.20
CA THR A 88 -23.00 11.34 -12.30
C THR A 88 -23.91 11.70 -11.12
N GLU A 89 -23.34 12.06 -9.96
CA GLU A 89 -24.10 12.45 -8.76
C GLU A 89 -23.47 13.67 -8.07
N PRO A 90 -23.58 14.88 -8.64
CA PRO A 90 -22.89 16.07 -8.13
C PRO A 90 -23.29 16.45 -6.70
N GLY A 91 -24.50 16.07 -6.27
CA GLY A 91 -25.00 16.30 -4.92
C GLY A 91 -24.14 15.67 -3.82
N VAL A 92 -23.37 14.62 -4.15
CA VAL A 92 -22.47 13.94 -3.20
C VAL A 92 -21.32 14.84 -2.74
N LEU A 93 -20.97 15.87 -3.52
CA LEU A 93 -19.97 16.89 -3.14
C LEU A 93 -20.37 17.71 -1.92
N LYS A 94 -21.67 17.78 -1.58
CA LYS A 94 -22.11 18.48 -0.37
C LYS A 94 -21.84 17.70 0.91
N ALA A 95 -21.47 16.42 0.79
CA ALA A 95 -21.26 15.55 1.94
C ALA A 95 -19.84 15.71 2.52
N TRP A 96 -19.75 16.05 3.80
CA TRP A 96 -18.47 16.25 4.49
C TRP A 96 -17.50 15.07 4.39
N TRP A 97 -18.00 13.84 4.51
CA TRP A 97 -17.18 12.62 4.43
C TRP A 97 -16.42 12.52 3.10
N LEU A 98 -16.97 13.06 2.01
CA LEU A 98 -16.32 13.01 0.70
C LEU A 98 -15.11 13.95 0.66
N HIS A 99 -15.19 15.15 1.24
CA HIS A 99 -14.05 16.06 1.33
C HIS A 99 -12.91 15.44 2.15
N ALA A 100 -13.24 14.83 3.29
CA ALA A 100 -12.25 14.09 4.09
C ALA A 100 -11.63 12.92 3.29
N LYS A 101 -12.44 12.19 2.52
CA LYS A 101 -11.94 11.10 1.64
C LYS A 101 -11.02 11.65 0.56
N LEU A 102 -11.39 12.75 -0.09
CA LEU A 102 -10.56 13.37 -1.14
C LEU A 102 -9.23 13.86 -0.58
N ALA A 103 -9.20 14.43 0.64
CA ALA A 103 -7.95 14.79 1.30
C ALA A 103 -7.03 13.57 1.52
N LEU A 104 -7.58 12.43 1.95
CA LEU A 104 -6.82 11.17 2.08
C LEU A 104 -6.34 10.62 0.73
N VAL A 105 -7.13 10.75 -0.33
CA VAL A 105 -6.73 10.35 -1.69
C VAL A 105 -5.61 11.24 -2.21
N VAL A 106 -5.64 12.55 -1.94
CA VAL A 106 -4.53 13.46 -2.27
C VAL A 106 -3.26 13.04 -1.53
N LEU A 107 -3.36 12.71 -0.23
CA LEU A 107 -2.23 12.18 0.53
C LEU A 107 -1.69 10.87 -0.06
N LEU A 108 -2.58 9.97 -0.51
CA LEU A 108 -2.20 8.74 -1.20
C LEU A 108 -1.51 8.99 -2.55
N LEU A 109 -1.94 10.01 -3.30
CA LEU A 109 -1.27 10.42 -4.54
C LEU A 109 0.14 10.95 -4.25
N VAL A 110 0.29 11.80 -3.24
CA VAL A 110 1.61 12.28 -2.79
C VAL A 110 2.50 11.09 -2.43
N TYR A 111 1.97 10.13 -1.68
CA TYR A 111 2.68 8.89 -1.33
C TYR A 111 3.10 8.08 -2.58
N HIS A 112 2.20 7.90 -3.54
CA HIS A 112 2.47 7.17 -4.79
C HIS A 112 3.63 7.80 -5.57
N PHE A 113 3.61 9.12 -5.77
CA PHE A 113 4.71 9.81 -6.46
C PHE A 113 6.00 9.83 -5.64
N PHE A 114 5.89 9.88 -4.31
CA PHE A 114 7.03 9.71 -3.42
C PHE A 114 7.69 8.35 -3.58
N CYS A 115 6.93 7.25 -3.68
CA CYS A 115 7.45 5.92 -4.01
C CYS A 115 8.17 5.91 -5.37
N GLY A 116 7.60 6.56 -6.39
CA GLY A 116 8.26 6.71 -7.69
C GLY A 116 9.60 7.45 -7.62
N ARG A 117 9.72 8.47 -6.75
CA ARG A 117 10.99 9.17 -6.48
C ARG A 117 12.00 8.27 -5.78
N ILE A 118 11.57 7.48 -4.80
CA ILE A 118 12.44 6.52 -4.10
C ILE A 118 12.95 5.44 -5.06
N MET A 119 12.07 4.85 -5.88
CA MET A 119 12.45 3.86 -6.89
C MET A 119 13.59 4.36 -7.78
N ARG A 120 13.51 5.62 -8.23
CA ARG A 120 14.57 6.25 -9.02
C ARG A 120 15.87 6.40 -8.23
N LYS A 121 15.81 6.85 -6.98
CA LYS A 121 16.98 6.98 -6.11
C LYS A 121 17.65 5.63 -5.81
N LEU A 122 16.86 4.56 -5.67
CA LEU A 122 17.35 3.20 -5.49
C LEU A 122 18.12 2.73 -6.73
N ALA A 123 17.54 2.89 -7.92
CA ALA A 123 18.20 2.57 -9.18
C ALA A 123 19.48 3.40 -9.43
N GLU A 124 19.48 4.67 -9.03
CA GLU A 124 20.66 5.55 -9.10
C GLU A 124 21.72 5.22 -8.04
N GLY A 125 21.42 4.36 -7.05
CA GLY A 125 22.31 4.04 -5.93
C GLY A 125 22.52 5.19 -4.94
N THR A 126 21.72 6.26 -5.02
CA THR A 126 21.83 7.45 -4.15
C THR A 126 20.89 7.40 -2.94
N CYS A 127 20.18 6.28 -2.76
CA CYS A 127 19.22 6.10 -1.69
C CYS A 127 19.92 5.81 -0.36
N THR A 128 19.72 6.69 0.63
CA THR A 128 20.30 6.55 1.98
C THR A 128 19.38 5.82 2.97
N TRP A 129 18.24 5.31 2.49
CA TRP A 129 17.22 4.71 3.34
C TRP A 129 17.57 3.26 3.66
N THR A 130 17.36 2.88 4.91
CA THR A 130 17.59 1.53 5.42
C THR A 130 16.36 0.63 5.21
N GLY A 131 16.57 -0.70 5.18
CA GLY A 131 15.46 -1.66 5.12
C GLY A 131 14.44 -1.51 6.26
N GLN A 132 14.83 -1.02 7.44
CA GLN A 132 13.87 -0.70 8.52
C GLN A 132 12.99 0.51 8.19
N GLN A 133 13.56 1.57 7.62
CA GLN A 133 12.78 2.73 7.17
C GLN A 133 11.82 2.36 6.05
N PHE A 134 12.23 1.49 5.12
CA PHE A 134 11.32 0.96 4.10
C PHE A 134 10.22 0.08 4.66
N ARG A 135 10.49 -0.72 5.70
CA ARG A 135 9.43 -1.46 6.41
C ARG A 135 8.42 -0.52 7.07
N ALA A 136 8.88 0.56 7.71
CA ALA A 136 7.97 1.57 8.26
C ALA A 136 7.16 2.26 7.16
N LEU A 137 7.79 2.57 6.01
CA LEU A 137 7.09 3.12 4.85
C LEU A 137 6.01 2.17 4.32
N ASN A 138 6.24 0.86 4.39
CA ASN A 138 5.29 -0.17 3.94
C ASN A 138 3.98 -0.19 4.75
N GLU A 139 3.95 0.40 5.94
CA GLU A 139 2.73 0.50 6.75
C GLU A 139 1.82 1.66 6.32
N ALA A 140 2.36 2.71 5.69
CA ALA A 140 1.59 3.87 5.27
C ALA A 140 0.43 3.54 4.29
N PRO A 141 0.61 2.73 3.23
CA PRO A 141 -0.50 2.34 2.36
C PRO A 141 -1.56 1.54 3.13
N THR A 142 -1.18 0.73 4.13
CA THR A 142 -2.13 -0.06 4.93
C THR A 142 -3.02 0.86 5.75
N LEU A 143 -2.42 1.83 6.43
CA LEU A 143 -3.14 2.82 7.24
C LEU A 143 -4.07 3.67 6.36
N LEU A 144 -3.60 4.12 5.20
CA LEU A 144 -4.42 4.88 4.24
C LEU A 144 -5.58 4.03 3.71
N LEU A 145 -5.34 2.78 3.33
CA LEU A 145 -6.39 1.88 2.84
C LEU A 145 -7.50 1.71 3.87
N VAL A 146 -7.13 1.34 5.10
CA VAL A 146 -8.09 1.12 6.19
C VAL A 146 -8.89 2.39 6.44
N THR A 147 -8.22 3.54 6.58
CA THR A 147 -8.89 4.82 6.86
C THR A 147 -9.84 5.22 5.73
N ILE A 148 -9.41 5.11 4.48
CA ILE A 148 -10.22 5.45 3.29
C ILE A 148 -11.44 4.52 3.18
N VAL A 149 -11.26 3.22 3.38
CA VAL A 149 -12.35 2.23 3.30
C VAL A 149 -13.35 2.45 4.44
N MET A 150 -12.89 2.63 5.68
CA MET A 150 -13.75 2.93 6.82
C MET A 150 -14.58 4.19 6.56
N LEU A 151 -13.94 5.27 6.10
CA LEU A 151 -14.64 6.50 5.76
C LEU A 151 -15.64 6.33 4.61
N ALA A 152 -15.30 5.53 3.59
CA ALA A 152 -16.18 5.27 2.45
C ALA A 152 -17.40 4.39 2.79
N VAL A 153 -17.23 3.42 3.68
CA VAL A 153 -18.30 2.50 4.11
C VAL A 153 -19.22 3.19 5.11
N PHE A 154 -18.67 3.85 6.11
CA PHE A 154 -19.44 4.43 7.21
C PHE A 154 -19.94 5.84 6.92
N LYS A 155 -19.33 6.58 5.99
CA LYS A 155 -19.76 7.93 5.57
C LYS A 155 -20.00 8.85 6.78
N ASN A 156 -21.27 9.26 7.00
CA ASN A 156 -21.69 10.08 8.15
C ASN A 156 -22.11 9.26 9.38
N SER A 157 -22.24 7.95 9.22
CA SER A 157 -22.64 6.99 10.26
C SER A 157 -21.41 6.24 10.78
N LEU A 158 -20.36 6.97 11.18
CA LEU A 158 -19.23 6.36 11.89
C LEU A 158 -19.80 5.62 13.11
N PRO A 159 -19.62 4.29 13.21
CA PRO A 159 -20.15 3.50 14.30
C PRO A 159 -19.29 3.79 15.52
N LEU A 160 -19.56 4.89 16.22
CA LEU A 160 -18.99 5.13 17.56
C LEU A 160 -19.62 4.23 18.63
N ASN A 161 -20.49 3.31 18.23
CA ASN A 161 -21.07 2.27 19.06
C ASN A 161 -20.16 1.03 19.15
N TRP A 162 -20.59 0.04 19.92
CA TRP A 162 -19.85 -1.19 20.23
C TRP A 162 -19.26 -1.91 19.00
N THR A 163 -19.92 -1.83 17.84
CA THR A 163 -19.44 -2.43 16.58
C THR A 163 -18.18 -1.75 16.03
N GLY A 164 -18.06 -0.43 16.14
CA GLY A 164 -16.80 0.24 15.80
C GLY A 164 -15.69 -0.06 16.79
N GLY A 165 -16.03 -0.23 18.08
CA GLY A 165 -15.10 -0.74 19.10
C GLY A 165 -14.58 -2.14 18.75
N LEU A 166 -15.44 -3.03 18.24
CA LEU A 166 -15.07 -4.39 17.86
C LEU A 166 -14.18 -4.43 16.61
N ILE A 167 -14.45 -3.57 15.62
CA ILE A 167 -13.59 -3.43 14.42
C ILE A 167 -12.22 -2.85 14.81
N LEU A 168 -12.18 -1.82 15.66
CA LEU A 168 -10.94 -1.25 16.17
C LEU A 168 -10.15 -2.30 16.96
N ALA A 169 -10.83 -3.08 17.81
CA ALA A 169 -10.22 -4.16 18.56
C ALA A 169 -9.62 -5.24 17.64
N LEU A 170 -10.28 -5.59 16.54
CA LEU A 170 -9.74 -6.52 15.53
C LEU A 170 -8.50 -5.95 14.81
N ILE A 171 -8.52 -4.67 14.44
CA ILE A 171 -7.36 -4.00 13.80
C ILE A 171 -6.17 -3.95 14.77
N VAL A 172 -6.42 -3.55 16.03
CA VAL A 172 -5.39 -3.50 17.08
C VAL A 172 -4.88 -4.91 17.38
N PHE A 173 -5.76 -5.90 17.50
CA PHE A 173 -5.38 -7.30 17.68
C PHE A 173 -4.49 -7.80 16.55
N MET A 174 -4.83 -7.50 15.30
CA MET A 174 -4.02 -7.89 14.14
C MET A 174 -2.65 -7.21 14.15
N ALA A 175 -2.58 -5.91 14.47
CA ALA A 175 -1.32 -5.19 14.62
C ALA A 175 -0.46 -5.76 15.76
N VAL A 176 -1.06 -6.05 16.92
CA VAL A 176 -0.39 -6.69 18.07
C VAL A 176 0.10 -8.08 17.70
N ALA A 177 -0.72 -8.90 17.02
CA ALA A 177 -0.32 -10.22 16.56
C ALA A 177 0.88 -10.15 15.61
N ILE A 178 0.91 -9.19 14.68
CA ILE A 178 2.05 -8.93 13.79
C ILE A 178 3.29 -8.55 14.60
N GLN A 179 3.16 -7.65 15.59
CA GLN A 179 4.28 -7.23 16.44
C GLN A 179 4.80 -8.37 17.34
N LEU A 180 3.91 -9.17 17.93
CA LEU A 180 4.28 -10.33 18.74
C LEU A 180 4.97 -11.40 17.90
N TYR A 181 4.46 -11.66 16.70
CA TYR A 181 5.08 -12.58 15.74
C TYR A 181 6.47 -12.07 15.33
N ALA A 182 6.61 -10.78 15.02
CA ALA A 182 7.90 -10.16 14.71
C ALA A 182 8.88 -10.24 15.90
N LYS A 183 8.39 -10.02 17.13
CA LYS A 183 9.20 -10.12 18.36
C LYS A 183 9.67 -11.55 18.62
N LYS A 184 8.80 -12.55 18.40
CA LYS A 184 9.15 -13.97 18.53
C LYS A 184 10.25 -14.35 17.54
N ARG A 185 10.11 -13.96 16.28
CA ARG A 185 11.12 -14.22 15.23
C ARG A 185 12.50 -13.67 15.57
N ARG A 186 12.58 -12.47 16.18
CA ARG A 186 13.87 -11.88 16.61
C ARG A 186 14.55 -12.71 17.70
N LYS A 187 13.79 -13.14 18.71
CA LYS A 187 14.31 -14.01 19.78
C LYS A 187 14.78 -15.35 19.25
N ASP A 188 14.06 -15.93 18.29
CA ASP A 188 14.46 -17.21 17.69
C ASP A 188 15.76 -17.07 16.89
N GLN A 189 15.99 -15.93 16.21
CA GLN A 189 17.27 -15.63 15.56
C GLN A 189 18.42 -15.39 16.55
N GLU A 190 18.16 -14.71 17.69
CA GLU A 190 19.15 -14.51 18.76
C GLU A 190 19.60 -15.85 19.34
N LYS A 191 18.65 -16.73 19.69
CA LYS A 191 18.94 -18.09 20.19
C LYS A 191 19.76 -18.92 19.19
N LEU A 192 19.45 -18.82 17.90
CA LEU A 192 20.18 -19.55 16.87
C LEU A 192 21.63 -19.05 16.75
N ARG A 193 21.85 -17.74 16.84
CA ARG A 193 23.19 -17.14 16.85
C ARG A 193 23.98 -17.53 18.11
N GLU A 194 23.34 -17.53 19.27
CA GLU A 194 23.95 -17.99 20.53
C GLU A 194 24.37 -19.46 20.42
N ALA A 195 23.49 -20.33 19.93
CA ALA A 195 23.80 -21.75 19.70
C ALA A 195 24.96 -21.95 18.72
N GLN A 196 25.00 -21.18 17.61
CA GLN A 196 26.11 -21.23 16.65
C GLN A 196 27.44 -20.74 17.25
N SER A 197 27.40 -19.70 18.08
CA SER A 197 28.60 -19.19 18.76
C SER A 197 29.16 -20.17 19.79
N GLN A 198 28.30 -20.86 20.54
CA GLN A 198 28.71 -21.89 21.50
C GLN A 198 29.38 -23.08 20.83
N VAL A 199 28.81 -23.57 19.72
CA VAL A 199 29.38 -24.67 18.92
C VAL A 199 30.74 -24.29 18.33
N ALA A 200 30.91 -23.05 17.87
CA ALA A 200 32.19 -22.56 17.36
C ALA A 200 33.28 -22.45 18.45
N THR A 201 32.91 -22.16 19.70
CA THR A 201 33.85 -22.10 20.82
C THR A 201 34.19 -23.46 21.46
N SER A 202 33.36 -24.49 21.24
CA SER A 202 33.54 -25.82 21.83
C SER A 202 34.31 -26.82 20.96
N ASN A 203 34.67 -26.44 19.72
CA ASN A 203 35.39 -27.31 18.79
C ASN A 203 36.81 -26.71 18.55
N PRO A 204 37.83 -27.18 19.29
CA PRO A 204 39.21 -26.70 19.16
C PRO A 204 39.87 -27.09 17.84
#